data_AF-A0AAD6MVN5-F1
#
_entry.id   AF-A0AAD6MVN5-F1
#
_cell.length_a   1.000
_cell.length_b   1.000
_cell.length_c   1.000
_cell.angle_alpha   90.00
_cell.angle_beta   90.00
_cell.angle_gamma   90.00
#
_symmetry.space_group_name_H-M   'P 1'
#
loop_
_entity.id
_entity.type
_entity.pdbx_description
1 polymer ?
#
loop_
_entity_poly.entity_id
_entity_poly.type
_entity_poly.pdbx_seq_one_letter_code
_entity_poly.pdbx_strand_id
1 'polypeptide(L)'
;MQNPDTKAFTNLDQTKVNGLTFNGKKYFTLNAEPGAIYLKKGSDGSIIRKTKQSIIVTEYDGPLQQGESAPLVNSFADYLEAVGY
;
A
#
# COMPACT_ATOMS: atom_id res chain seq x y z
N MET A 1 -18.06 9.05 1.24
CA MET A 1 -17.37 8.28 2.30
C MET A 1 -15.92 8.16 1.87
N GLN A 2 -14.97 8.66 2.67
CA GLN A 2 -13.55 8.75 2.26
C GLN A 2 -12.82 7.48 2.73
N ASN A 3 -12.27 6.72 1.78
CA ASN A 3 -11.64 5.42 2.06
C ASN A 3 -10.42 5.58 2.97
N PRO A 4 -10.19 4.66 3.94
CA PRO A 4 -9.10 4.76 4.91
C PRO A 4 -7.71 4.88 4.25
N ASP A 5 -7.54 4.36 3.04
CA ASP A 5 -6.29 4.37 2.27
C ASP A 5 -5.85 5.80 1.89
N THR A 6 -6.80 6.71 1.68
CA THR A 6 -6.50 8.13 1.40
C THR A 6 -5.96 8.87 2.63
N LYS A 7 -6.37 8.47 3.85
CA LYS A 7 -5.86 9.05 5.09
C LYS A 7 -4.50 8.50 5.50
N ALA A 8 -4.13 7.32 5.01
CA ALA A 8 -2.87 6.68 5.35
C ALA A 8 -1.66 7.55 5.04
N PHE A 9 -1.68 8.24 3.89
CA PHE A 9 -0.61 9.18 3.50
C PHE A 9 -0.71 10.56 4.15
N THR A 10 -1.81 10.87 4.85
CA THR A 10 -1.96 12.12 5.60
C THR A 10 -1.30 12.03 6.97
N ASN A 11 -1.28 10.84 7.58
CA ASN A 11 -0.66 10.61 8.88
C ASN A 11 0.11 9.28 8.90
N LEU A 12 1.37 9.35 8.47
CA LEU A 12 2.25 8.18 8.39
C LEU A 12 2.60 7.64 9.77
N ASP A 13 2.75 8.48 10.79
CA ASP A 13 3.10 8.04 12.14
C ASP A 13 1.99 7.18 12.75
N GLN A 14 0.73 7.60 12.61
CA GLN A 14 -0.41 6.77 13.00
C GLN A 14 -0.50 5.49 12.16
N THR A 15 -0.20 5.56 10.86
CA THR A 15 -0.21 4.39 9.98
C THR A 15 0.85 3.36 10.41
N LYS A 16 2.04 3.81 10.82
CA LYS A 16 3.11 2.94 11.35
C LYS A 16 2.67 2.21 12.61
N VAL A 17 2.06 2.94 13.55
CA VAL A 17 1.67 2.38 14.86
C VAL A 17 0.44 1.49 14.75
N ASN A 18 -0.60 1.96 14.08
CA ASN A 18 -1.91 1.33 14.13
C ASN A 18 -2.13 0.29 13.03
N GLY A 19 -1.34 0.29 11.95
CA GLY A 19 -1.66 -0.48 10.76
C GLY A 19 -2.89 0.05 10.01
N LEU A 20 -3.28 -0.64 8.95
CA LEU A 20 -4.43 -0.26 8.12
C LEU A 20 -5.51 -1.34 8.12
N THR A 21 -6.77 -0.91 8.08
CA THR A 21 -7.92 -1.80 7.96
C THR A 21 -8.70 -1.39 6.73
N PHE A 22 -8.82 -2.31 5.78
CA PHE A 22 -9.67 -2.15 4.60
C PHE A 22 -10.17 -3.52 4.17
N ASN A 23 -11.28 -3.54 3.44
CA ASN A 23 -11.93 -4.77 2.97
C ASN A 23 -12.17 -5.83 4.09
N GLY A 24 -12.47 -5.38 5.32
CA GLY A 24 -12.65 -6.27 6.47
C GLY A 24 -11.38 -6.97 6.99
N LYS A 25 -10.20 -6.69 6.42
CA LYS A 25 -8.91 -7.26 6.81
C LYS A 25 -8.09 -6.21 7.56
N LYS A 26 -7.52 -6.58 8.70
CA LYS A 26 -6.52 -5.77 9.42
C LYS A 26 -5.12 -6.17 8.97
N TYR A 27 -4.31 -5.20 8.57
CA TYR A 27 -2.92 -5.40 8.23
C TYR A 27 -2.00 -4.63 9.18
N PHE A 28 -0.84 -5.24 9.47
CA PHE A 28 0.26 -4.60 10.15
C PHE A 28 1.14 -3.84 9.16
N THR A 29 1.59 -2.65 9.55
CA THR A 29 2.53 -1.86 8.76
C THR A 29 3.95 -2.36 8.96
N LEU A 30 4.60 -2.75 7.87
CA LEU A 30 6.01 -3.11 7.84
C LEU A 30 6.88 -1.88 7.58
N ASN A 31 6.44 -1.04 6.63
CA ASN A 31 7.05 0.25 6.37
C ASN A 31 5.97 1.23 5.87
N ALA A 32 6.12 2.51 6.20
CA ALA A 32 5.25 3.57 5.70
C ALA A 32 6.05 4.85 5.48
N GLU A 33 6.06 5.28 4.23
CA GLU A 33 6.76 6.46 3.73
C GLU A 33 5.80 7.26 2.81
N PRO A 34 6.11 8.53 2.50
CA PRO A 34 5.22 9.37 1.71
C PRO A 34 4.83 8.81 0.33
N GLY A 35 5.66 7.96 -0.27
CA GLY A 35 5.40 7.34 -1.58
C GLY A 35 4.88 5.91 -1.52
N ALA A 36 5.10 5.19 -0.41
CA ALA A 36 4.77 3.77 -0.32
C ALA A 36 4.47 3.32 1.11
N ILE A 37 3.49 2.43 1.24
CA ILE A 37 3.16 1.75 2.49
C ILE A 37 3.12 0.24 2.20
N TYR A 38 3.86 -0.52 3.00
CA TYR A 38 3.95 -1.96 2.91
C TYR A 38 3.27 -2.58 4.12
N LEU A 39 2.34 -3.50 3.86
CA LEU A 39 1.43 -4.08 4.83
C LEU A 39 1.49 -5.60 4.78
N LYS A 40 1.27 -6.23 5.93
CA LYS A 40 1.27 -7.69 6.07
C LYS A 40 0.17 -8.19 7.00
N LYS A 41 -0.39 -9.36 6.66
CA LYS A 41 -1.37 -10.10 7.46
C LYS A 41 -1.10 -11.61 7.30
N GLY A 42 -0.29 -12.18 8.18
CA GLY A 42 0.09 -13.59 8.07
C GLY A 42 0.90 -13.86 6.80
N SER A 43 0.41 -14.76 5.93
CA SER A 43 0.95 -15.03 4.59
C SER A 43 0.63 -13.94 3.57
N ASP A 44 -0.47 -13.22 3.79
CA ASP A 44 -1.01 -12.26 2.85
C ASP A 44 -0.44 -10.88 3.14
N GLY A 45 -0.65 -9.94 2.22
CA GLY A 45 -0.29 -8.56 2.47
C GLY A 45 -0.81 -7.60 1.43
N SER A 46 -0.40 -6.35 1.58
CA SER A 46 -0.79 -5.30 0.67
C SER A 46 0.33 -4.29 0.47
N ILE A 47 0.38 -3.72 -0.71
CA ILE A 47 1.33 -2.68 -1.10
C ILE A 47 0.50 -1.51 -1.59
N ILE A 48 0.64 -0.38 -0.92
CA ILE A 48 -0.04 0.85 -1.28
C ILE A 48 1.01 1.81 -1.83
N ARG A 49 0.81 2.26 -3.07
CA ARG A 49 1.63 3.27 -3.73
C ARG A 49 0.82 4.54 -3.95
N LYS A 50 1.45 5.68 -3.72
CA LYS A 50 0.87 6.99 -4.03
C LYS A 50 1.55 7.57 -5.26
N THR A 51 0.77 7.86 -6.28
CA THR A 51 1.21 8.60 -7.48
C THR A 51 0.79 10.07 -7.36
N LYS A 52 0.91 10.86 -8.44
CA LYS A 52 0.54 12.29 -8.40
C LYS A 52 -0.96 12.49 -8.19
N GLN A 53 -1.79 11.66 -8.81
CA GLN A 53 -3.24 11.82 -8.83
C GLN A 53 -3.99 10.61 -8.27
N SER A 54 -3.30 9.50 -8.01
CA SER A 54 -3.93 8.22 -7.68
C SER A 54 -3.28 7.54 -6.47
N ILE A 55 -4.04 6.65 -5.84
CA ILE A 55 -3.53 5.71 -4.85
C ILE A 55 -3.79 4.31 -5.39
N ILE A 56 -2.74 3.53 -5.51
CA ILE A 56 -2.77 2.15 -5.98
C ILE A 56 -2.73 1.27 -4.75
N VAL A 57 -3.78 0.47 -4.53
CA VAL A 57 -3.85 -0.52 -3.45
C VAL A 57 -3.74 -1.90 -4.11
N THR A 58 -2.67 -2.61 -3.83
CA THR A 58 -2.49 -4.00 -4.30
C THR A 58 -2.58 -4.93 -3.11
N GLU A 59 -3.42 -5.96 -3.20
CA GLU A 59 -3.41 -7.09 -2.25
C GLU A 59 -2.73 -8.29 -2.91
N TYR A 60 -1.97 -9.05 -2.13
CA TYR A 60 -1.46 -10.35 -2.54
C TYR A 60 -1.79 -11.38 -1.46
N ASP A 61 -2.16 -12.58 -1.89
CA ASP A 61 -2.46 -13.71 -1.01
C ASP A 61 -1.34 -14.76 -1.13
N GLY A 62 -1.08 -15.51 -0.05
CA GLY A 62 -0.08 -16.57 -0.06
C GLY A 62 -0.38 -17.66 -1.13
N PRO A 63 0.65 -18.29 -1.74
CA PRO A 63 2.07 -18.29 -1.37
C PRO A 63 2.89 -17.12 -1.93
N LEU A 64 2.28 -16.19 -2.68
CA LEU A 64 2.97 -15.05 -3.26
C LEU A 64 3.50 -14.13 -2.16
N GLN A 65 4.76 -13.72 -2.25
CA GLN A 65 5.40 -12.89 -1.22
C GLN A 65 5.52 -11.43 -1.62
N GLN A 66 5.75 -10.56 -0.62
CA GLN A 66 6.03 -9.15 -0.84
C GLN A 66 7.22 -8.93 -1.78
N GLY A 67 8.28 -9.73 -1.65
CA GLY A 67 9.48 -9.60 -2.47
C GLY A 67 9.22 -9.79 -3.97
N GLU A 68 8.21 -10.59 -4.31
CA GLU A 68 7.79 -10.86 -5.69
C GLU A 68 6.76 -9.84 -6.18
N SER A 69 5.88 -9.39 -5.28
CA SER A 69 4.81 -8.44 -5.61
C SER A 69 5.29 -6.99 -5.72
N ALA A 70 6.22 -6.58 -4.86
CA ALA A 70 6.65 -5.18 -4.76
C ALA A 70 7.29 -4.63 -6.05
N PRO A 71 8.19 -5.35 -6.75
CA PRO A 71 8.76 -4.85 -7.99
C PRO A 71 7.70 -4.55 -9.06
N LEU A 72 6.69 -5.43 -9.19
CA LEU A 72 5.61 -5.25 -10.16
C LEU A 72 4.77 -4.00 -9.84
N VAL A 73 4.33 -3.87 -8.59
CA VAL A 73 3.51 -2.73 -8.14
C VAL A 73 4.27 -1.41 -8.26
N ASN A 74 5.57 -1.41 -7.92
CA ASN A 74 6.41 -0.22 -8.07
C ASN A 74 6.55 0.16 -9.55
N SER A 75 6.86 -0.78 -10.44
CA SER A 75 6.98 -0.51 -11.87
C SER A 75 5.68 0.04 -12.48
N PHE A 76 4.52 -0.47 -12.01
CA PHE A 76 3.22 0.02 -12.44
C PHE A 76 2.94 1.45 -11.93
N ALA A 77 3.27 1.74 -10.67
CA ALA A 77 3.17 3.09 -10.12
C ALA A 77 4.07 4.09 -10.85
N ASP A 78 5.33 3.71 -11.10
CA ASP A 78 6.31 4.54 -11.80
C ASP A 78 5.86 4.82 -13.24
N TYR A 79 5.26 3.84 -13.92
CA TYR A 79 4.64 4.04 -15.24
C TYR A 79 3.50 5.06 -15.18
N LEU A 80 2.59 4.93 -14.23
CA LEU A 80 1.47 5.87 -14.07
C LEU A 80 1.96 7.29 -13.79
N GLU A 81 2.97 7.46 -12.94
CA GLU A 81 3.59 8.77 -12.70
C GLU A 81 4.23 9.34 -13.97
N ALA A 82 4.87 8.50 -14.78
CA ALA A 82 5.51 8.89 -16.03
C ALA A 82 4.50 9.37 -17.08
N VAL A 83 3.31 8.77 -17.13
CA VAL A 83 2.21 9.21 -18.01
C VAL A 83 1.31 10.29 -17.39
N GLY A 84 1.68 10.82 -16.21
CA GLY A 84 1.05 12.00 -15.60
C GLY A 84 -0.05 11.71 -14.58
N TYR A 85 -0.22 10.46 -14.15
CA TYR A 85 -1.19 10.02 -13.14
C TYR A 85 -0.60 9.89 -11.73
#